data_AF-A0AA40BDX8-F1
#
_entry.id   AF-A0AA40BDX8-F1
#
_cell.length_a   1.000
_cell.length_b   1.000
_cell.length_c   1.000
_cell.angle_alpha   90.00
_cell.angle_beta   90.00
_cell.angle_gamma   90.00
#
_symmetry.space_group_name_H-M   'P 1'
#
loop_
_entity.id
_entity.type
_entity.pdbx_description
1 polymer ?
#
loop_
_entity_poly.entity_id
_entity_poly.type
_entity_poly.pdbx_seq_one_letter_code
_entity_poly.pdbx_strand_id
1 'polypeptide(L)'
;MPPTKTTATAGKTTAPAAPRSGFSGGPPPPPPPPGPGPPAPPPPRPAPGPAGRPRTPPRKPPAGSIGIGIETEFFLREKKNVTGDDGRKFAVKFCDDYMAFKKGLPVDPTKGAPEIPGVYTKWPGVTKHLEPPSRLGRHADWVTHQDPTVDVDKDLSAADLKKEQDRLKGAHGVEVISHILRAYEGSAWRREVQKMWEFIDANYVVLDNRNCSTHVHLSRAEPWTVEQIKRLAQAIIHFEPAFEAMVPPARRNNEYARSNWIDNLRFAGKSRDQAMDEIEKQRTIKDVLNLMHGADDQSKYYGWNFLTLESYKTVEFRRGAPSKSAADVFMWVELAMEFMQAAIVVKTRADFGKYARNVGGLKKLIADARLPQSVGTNQSAYLAPLYARAGSDTAMLEPKPVKLETLSKEKKAKLALKIDADKKWQPMLDMLKDAQAKNEL
;
A
#
# COMPACT_ATOMS: atom_id res chain seq x y z
N MET A 1 -70.41 17.25 -16.10
CA MET A 1 -69.20 16.49 -16.49
C MET A 1 -68.17 16.59 -15.36
N PRO A 2 -67.21 15.66 -15.24
CA PRO A 2 -67.15 14.76 -14.08
C PRO A 2 -66.35 15.26 -12.86
N PRO A 3 -66.58 14.66 -11.67
CA PRO A 3 -65.75 14.86 -10.48
C PRO A 3 -64.52 13.94 -10.48
N THR A 4 -63.48 14.30 -9.72
CA THR A 4 -62.36 13.42 -9.37
C THR A 4 -62.21 13.26 -7.85
N LYS A 5 -61.76 12.08 -7.43
CA LYS A 5 -61.89 11.55 -6.08
C LYS A 5 -60.68 11.88 -5.21
N THR A 6 -60.93 12.27 -3.96
CA THR A 6 -59.99 12.13 -2.85
C THR A 6 -60.24 10.80 -2.13
N THR A 7 -59.17 10.05 -1.84
CA THR A 7 -59.24 8.84 -1.00
C THR A 7 -58.39 9.02 0.25
N ALA A 8 -59.06 9.12 1.39
CA ALA A 8 -58.44 8.94 2.69
C ALA A 8 -58.43 7.46 3.08
N THR A 9 -57.46 7.05 3.89
CA THR A 9 -57.50 5.76 4.61
C THR A 9 -57.21 6.01 6.08
N ALA A 10 -58.20 5.76 6.93
CA ALA A 10 -58.08 5.85 8.38
C ALA A 10 -57.61 4.51 8.96
N GLY A 11 -56.81 4.56 10.03
CA GLY A 11 -56.42 3.35 10.76
C GLY A 11 -57.50 2.87 11.73
N LYS A 12 -57.32 1.66 12.28
CA LYS A 12 -57.88 1.27 13.58
C LYS A 12 -57.08 0.15 14.22
N THR A 13 -56.69 0.37 15.46
CA THR A 13 -56.18 -0.61 16.42
C THR A 13 -57.33 -1.38 17.06
N THR A 14 -57.17 -2.69 17.31
CA THR A 14 -57.58 -3.39 18.56
C THR A 14 -57.06 -4.82 18.59
N ALA A 15 -56.67 -5.28 19.79
CA ALA A 15 -56.53 -6.69 20.17
C ALA A 15 -57.58 -6.99 21.27
N PRO A 16 -57.53 -8.10 22.04
CA PRO A 16 -57.10 -9.48 21.77
C PRO A 16 -58.24 -10.50 22.06
N ALA A 17 -58.09 -11.78 21.69
CA ALA A 17 -58.84 -12.88 22.30
C ALA A 17 -58.20 -14.27 22.10
N ALA A 18 -58.17 -15.05 23.19
CA ALA A 18 -58.09 -16.52 23.21
C ALA A 18 -59.35 -17.03 23.96
N PRO A 19 -59.56 -18.33 24.25
CA PRO A 19 -58.93 -19.56 23.73
C PRO A 19 -59.98 -20.56 23.17
N ARG A 20 -59.54 -21.68 22.55
CA ARG A 20 -60.32 -22.94 22.57
C ARG A 20 -59.45 -24.18 22.67
N SER A 21 -59.88 -25.08 23.53
CA SER A 21 -59.30 -26.39 23.84
C SER A 21 -59.72 -27.46 22.83
N GLY A 22 -58.82 -28.40 22.51
CA GLY A 22 -59.12 -29.65 21.81
C GLY A 22 -58.26 -30.78 22.35
N PHE A 23 -58.82 -31.61 23.24
CA PHE A 23 -58.20 -32.85 23.68
C PHE A 23 -58.38 -33.94 22.61
N SER A 24 -57.31 -34.66 22.29
CA SER A 24 -57.41 -36.03 21.77
C SER A 24 -56.29 -36.86 22.39
N GLY A 25 -56.64 -37.99 23.01
CA GLY A 25 -55.71 -38.82 23.75
C GLY A 25 -54.88 -39.72 22.83
N GLY A 26 -53.56 -39.58 22.89
CA GLY A 26 -52.62 -40.57 22.36
C GLY A 26 -52.19 -41.57 23.44
N PRO A 27 -51.69 -42.76 23.06
CA PRO A 27 -51.20 -43.76 24.02
C PRO A 27 -49.99 -43.26 24.82
N PRO A 28 -49.73 -43.81 26.03
CA PRO A 28 -48.61 -43.38 26.87
C PRO A 28 -47.27 -43.61 26.17
N PRO A 29 -46.30 -42.69 26.31
CA PRO A 29 -44.97 -42.86 25.74
C PRO A 29 -44.22 -44.02 26.44
N PRO A 30 -43.29 -44.69 25.73
CA PRO A 30 -42.42 -45.69 26.35
C PRO A 30 -41.55 -45.06 27.45
N PRO A 31 -41.07 -45.86 28.44
CA PRO A 31 -40.21 -45.36 29.49
C PRO A 31 -38.92 -44.77 28.89
N PRO A 32 -38.36 -43.69 29.50
CA PRO A 32 -37.13 -43.08 29.01
C PRO A 32 -35.95 -44.08 29.10
N PRO A 33 -34.98 -44.02 28.17
CA PRO A 33 -33.77 -44.83 28.27
C PRO A 33 -33.00 -44.47 29.55
N PRO A 34 -32.21 -45.42 30.12
CA PRO A 34 -31.38 -45.14 31.28
C PRO A 34 -30.43 -43.98 31.00
N GLY A 35 -30.32 -43.06 31.96
CA GLY A 35 -29.49 -41.87 31.82
C GLY A 35 -28.01 -42.22 31.58
N PRO A 36 -27.26 -41.37 30.86
CA PRO A 36 -25.84 -41.61 30.64
C PRO A 36 -25.10 -41.70 31.98
N GLY A 37 -24.26 -42.73 32.12
CA GLY A 37 -23.38 -42.87 33.27
C GLY A 37 -22.44 -41.67 33.42
N PRO A 38 -21.87 -41.45 34.62
CA PRO A 38 -20.97 -40.32 34.86
C PRO A 38 -19.80 -40.33 33.86
N PRO A 39 -19.44 -39.18 33.28
CA PRO A 39 -18.37 -39.10 32.30
C PRO A 39 -17.05 -39.57 32.92
N ALA A 40 -16.26 -40.31 32.13
CA ALA A 40 -14.92 -40.72 32.54
C ALA A 40 -14.07 -39.51 32.93
N PRO A 41 -13.23 -39.63 33.98
CA PRO A 41 -12.38 -38.51 34.41
C PRO A 41 -11.46 -38.07 33.25
N PRO A 42 -11.27 -36.76 33.06
CA PRO A 42 -10.45 -36.26 31.96
C PRO A 42 -9.00 -36.76 32.10
N PRO A 43 -8.30 -37.05 30.99
CA PRO A 43 -6.91 -37.47 31.04
C PRO A 43 -6.05 -36.40 31.74
N PRO A 44 -5.01 -36.81 32.49
CA PRO A 44 -4.14 -35.87 33.21
C PRO A 44 -3.55 -34.86 32.23
N ARG A 45 -3.57 -33.57 32.60
CA ARG A 45 -3.00 -32.51 31.76
C ARG A 45 -1.51 -32.80 31.52
N PRO A 46 -1.01 -32.58 30.28
CA PRO A 46 0.43 -32.58 30.04
C PRO A 46 1.12 -31.60 30.99
N ALA A 47 2.27 -32.00 31.52
CA ALA A 47 3.09 -31.10 32.33
C ALA A 47 3.41 -29.83 31.54
N PRO A 48 3.43 -28.64 32.17
CA PRO A 48 3.81 -27.42 31.49
C PRO A 48 5.22 -27.58 30.92
N GLY A 49 5.36 -27.43 29.61
CA GLY A 49 6.66 -27.49 28.94
C GLY A 49 7.62 -26.44 29.52
N PRO A 50 8.95 -26.67 29.42
CA PRO A 50 9.94 -25.78 30.00
C PRO A 50 9.70 -24.35 29.54
N ALA A 51 9.68 -23.42 30.50
CA ALA A 51 9.33 -22.02 30.27
C ALA A 51 10.14 -21.46 29.10
N GLY A 52 9.44 -21.07 28.03
CA GLY A 52 10.08 -20.52 26.84
C GLY A 52 10.96 -19.34 27.20
N ARG A 53 12.17 -19.27 26.61
CA ARG A 53 13.14 -18.20 26.86
C ARG A 53 12.43 -16.83 26.87
N PRO A 54 12.73 -15.94 27.84
CA PRO A 54 12.10 -14.63 27.91
C PRO A 54 12.30 -13.93 26.56
N ARG A 55 11.19 -13.58 25.89
CA ARG A 55 11.24 -12.91 24.59
C ARG A 55 11.94 -11.57 24.81
N THR A 56 13.10 -11.40 24.18
CA THR A 56 13.83 -10.13 24.19
C THR A 56 12.86 -9.02 23.81
N PRO A 57 12.75 -7.93 24.59
CA PRO A 57 11.81 -6.86 24.27
C PRO A 57 12.15 -6.31 22.88
N PRO A 58 11.13 -5.96 22.06
CA PRO A 58 11.37 -5.46 20.72
C PRO A 58 12.28 -4.24 20.77
N ARG A 59 13.35 -4.27 19.97
CA ARG A 59 14.28 -3.15 19.87
C ARG A 59 13.56 -2.00 19.18
N LYS A 60 13.42 -0.87 19.89
CA LYS A 60 12.97 0.39 19.28
C LYS A 60 13.86 0.70 18.06
N PRO A 61 13.29 1.24 16.96
CA PRO A 61 14.09 1.70 15.85
C PRO A 61 15.16 2.72 16.26
N PRO A 62 16.31 2.77 15.57
CA PRO A 62 17.28 3.84 15.78
C PRO A 62 16.65 5.22 15.60
N ALA A 63 17.04 6.19 16.44
CA ALA A 63 16.63 7.58 16.25
C ALA A 63 17.11 8.11 14.89
N GLY A 64 16.31 8.96 14.25
CA GLY A 64 16.50 9.45 12.89
C GLY A 64 16.23 8.43 11.79
N SER A 65 15.88 7.17 12.12
CA SER A 65 15.65 6.15 11.09
C SER A 65 14.28 6.25 10.43
N ILE A 66 14.24 5.90 9.15
CA ILE A 66 13.04 5.92 8.30
C ILE A 66 12.68 4.47 7.96
N GLY A 67 11.44 4.08 8.26
CA GLY A 67 10.88 2.81 7.79
C GLY A 67 10.42 2.95 6.35
N ILE A 68 10.74 1.97 5.50
CA ILE A 68 10.48 1.99 4.06
C ILE A 68 9.66 0.76 3.69
N GLY A 69 8.48 0.97 3.13
CA GLY A 69 7.72 -0.05 2.41
C GLY A 69 7.77 0.22 0.92
N ILE A 70 7.96 -0.82 0.12
CA ILE A 70 8.10 -0.73 -1.34
C ILE A 70 7.05 -1.64 -1.97
N GLU A 71 6.20 -1.08 -2.82
CA GLU A 71 5.30 -1.85 -3.69
C GLU A 71 5.74 -1.61 -5.14
N THR A 72 6.07 -2.66 -5.89
CA THR A 72 6.41 -2.57 -7.32
C THR A 72 5.51 -3.46 -8.16
N GLU A 73 4.74 -2.84 -9.05
CA GLU A 73 3.85 -3.53 -9.98
C GLU A 73 4.54 -3.72 -11.34
N PHE A 74 4.53 -4.94 -11.87
CA PHE A 74 5.07 -5.28 -13.20
C PHE A 74 4.58 -6.67 -13.66
N PHE A 75 4.91 -7.06 -14.88
CA PHE A 75 4.72 -8.40 -15.40
C PHE A 75 6.01 -9.20 -15.32
N LEU A 76 5.94 -10.44 -14.83
CA LEU A 76 7.05 -11.39 -14.82
C LEU A 76 6.79 -12.56 -15.78
N ARG A 77 7.75 -12.85 -16.66
CA ARG A 77 7.78 -14.08 -17.47
C ARG A 77 8.98 -14.93 -17.09
N GLU A 78 8.76 -16.20 -16.74
CA GLU A 78 9.84 -17.13 -16.41
C GLU A 78 10.83 -17.32 -17.58
N LYS A 79 12.14 -17.37 -17.29
CA LYS A 79 13.19 -17.53 -18.31
C LYS A 79 13.43 -18.98 -18.75
N LYS A 80 13.18 -19.96 -17.87
CA LYS A 80 13.63 -21.36 -18.07
C LYS A 80 12.49 -22.37 -18.19
N ASN A 81 11.34 -22.13 -17.56
CA ASN A 81 10.14 -22.94 -17.67
C ASN A 81 8.97 -21.97 -17.82
N VAL A 82 8.24 -21.94 -18.95
CA VAL A 82 6.99 -21.17 -18.98
C VAL A 82 5.90 -22.07 -18.40
N THR A 83 5.65 -21.95 -17.10
CA THR A 83 4.53 -22.67 -16.47
C THR A 83 3.21 -22.10 -16.99
N GLY A 84 2.26 -22.98 -17.32
CA GLY A 84 0.89 -22.60 -17.67
C GLY A 84 0.02 -22.27 -16.45
N ASP A 85 0.65 -21.83 -15.36
CA ASP A 85 0.03 -21.69 -14.05
C ASP A 85 -0.88 -20.46 -13.99
N ASP A 86 -1.90 -20.52 -13.13
CA ASP A 86 -2.68 -19.34 -12.80
C ASP A 86 -1.84 -18.35 -11.96
N GLY A 87 -2.19 -17.06 -12.02
CA GLY A 87 -1.42 -15.99 -11.35
C GLY A 87 -1.24 -16.18 -9.84
N ARG A 88 -2.12 -16.95 -9.19
CA ARG A 88 -2.00 -17.28 -7.76
C ARG A 88 -0.95 -18.35 -7.51
N LYS A 89 -0.94 -19.45 -8.28
CA LYS A 89 0.13 -20.46 -8.22
C LYS A 89 1.49 -19.84 -8.54
N PHE A 90 1.55 -18.99 -9.55
CA PHE A 90 2.75 -18.21 -9.89
C PHE A 90 3.25 -17.39 -8.69
N ALA A 91 2.39 -16.62 -8.03
CA ALA A 91 2.76 -15.79 -6.89
C ALA A 91 3.27 -16.61 -5.68
N VAL A 92 2.65 -17.77 -5.40
CA VAL A 92 3.13 -18.69 -4.34
C VAL A 92 4.50 -19.26 -4.71
N LYS A 93 4.65 -19.79 -5.94
CA LYS A 93 5.90 -20.35 -6.44
C LYS A 93 7.04 -19.33 -6.42
N PHE A 94 6.78 -18.07 -6.83
CA PHE A 94 7.76 -16.99 -6.77
C PHE A 94 8.27 -16.78 -5.32
N CYS A 95 7.38 -16.78 -4.34
CA CYS A 95 7.77 -16.61 -2.93
C CYS A 95 8.61 -17.79 -2.45
N ASP A 96 8.21 -19.02 -2.76
CA ASP A 96 8.96 -20.22 -2.37
C ASP A 96 10.35 -20.29 -3.04
N ASP A 97 10.43 -19.96 -4.33
CA ASP A 97 11.68 -19.91 -5.11
C ASP A 97 12.62 -18.81 -4.57
N TYR A 98 12.11 -17.63 -4.21
CA TYR A 98 12.91 -16.56 -3.60
C TYR A 98 13.45 -16.97 -2.22
N MET A 99 12.61 -17.61 -1.39
CA MET A 99 13.04 -18.11 -0.08
C MET A 99 14.06 -19.26 -0.20
N ALA A 100 14.00 -20.07 -1.26
CA ALA A 100 15.03 -21.06 -1.58
C ALA A 100 16.34 -20.39 -2.04
N PHE A 101 16.27 -19.38 -2.93
CA PHE A 101 17.41 -18.59 -3.37
C PHE A 101 18.14 -17.93 -2.18
N LYS A 102 17.39 -17.27 -1.28
CA LYS A 102 17.95 -16.62 -0.08
C LYS A 102 18.69 -17.59 0.84
N LYS A 103 18.20 -18.85 0.98
CA LYS A 103 18.87 -19.92 1.76
C LYS A 103 20.16 -20.43 1.12
N GLY A 104 20.29 -20.36 -0.21
CA GLY A 104 21.47 -20.78 -0.95
C GLY A 104 22.64 -19.78 -0.92
N LEU A 105 22.42 -18.56 -0.40
CA LEU A 105 23.46 -17.54 -0.31
C LEU A 105 24.47 -17.86 0.81
N PRO A 106 25.78 -17.66 0.60
CA PRO A 106 26.77 -17.80 1.66
C PRO A 106 26.45 -16.89 2.85
N VAL A 107 26.38 -17.48 4.05
CA VAL A 107 26.24 -16.73 5.30
C VAL A 107 27.61 -16.15 5.64
N ASP A 108 27.68 -14.82 5.79
CA ASP A 108 28.88 -14.13 6.29
C ASP A 108 29.15 -14.59 7.73
N PRO A 109 30.22 -15.36 8.01
CA PRO A 109 30.46 -15.91 9.35
C PRO A 109 30.81 -14.84 10.38
N THR A 110 31.15 -13.61 9.95
CA THR A 110 31.40 -12.47 10.86
C THR A 110 30.12 -11.77 11.29
N LYS A 111 29.00 -12.00 10.59
CA LYS A 111 27.68 -11.48 10.91
C LYS A 111 26.76 -12.66 11.22
N GLY A 112 26.84 -13.14 12.46
CA GLY A 112 26.07 -14.28 12.94
C GLY A 112 24.62 -14.21 12.44
N ALA A 113 24.18 -15.28 11.77
CA ALA A 113 22.90 -15.31 11.07
C ALA A 113 21.78 -14.89 12.04
N PRO A 114 20.94 -13.90 11.68
CA PRO A 114 19.81 -13.55 12.51
C PRO A 114 18.89 -14.77 12.61
N GLU A 115 18.74 -15.33 13.81
CA GLU A 115 17.69 -16.30 14.09
C GLU A 115 16.36 -15.67 13.67
N ILE A 116 15.60 -16.33 12.80
CA ILE A 116 14.29 -15.85 12.34
C ILE A 116 13.21 -16.41 13.29
N PRO A 117 12.78 -15.62 14.30
CA PRO A 117 11.40 -15.54 14.80
C PRO A 117 10.28 -15.58 13.73
N GLY A 118 8.97 -15.48 14.00
CA GLY A 118 8.17 -15.88 15.15
C GLY A 118 6.92 -16.69 14.72
N VAL A 119 5.95 -16.08 14.03
CA VAL A 119 4.52 -16.48 14.02
C VAL A 119 3.84 -16.23 12.64
N TYR A 120 2.68 -16.86 12.39
CA TYR A 120 1.61 -16.35 11.50
C TYR A 120 0.24 -16.36 12.20
N THR A 121 -0.67 -15.53 11.72
CA THR A 121 -2.06 -15.42 12.21
C THR A 121 -3.10 -15.91 11.19
N LYS A 122 -4.25 -16.37 11.72
CA LYS A 122 -5.41 -16.87 10.96
C LYS A 122 -6.04 -15.83 10.03
N TRP A 123 -6.63 -16.31 8.94
CA TRP A 123 -7.59 -15.57 8.09
C TRP A 123 -9.02 -16.08 8.32
N PRO A 124 -9.99 -15.22 8.69
CA PRO A 124 -11.42 -15.56 8.66
C PRO A 124 -12.07 -14.95 7.40
N GLY A 125 -12.50 -15.79 6.45
CA GLY A 125 -13.35 -15.31 5.33
C GLY A 125 -13.29 -16.08 4.02
N VAL A 126 -12.20 -16.78 3.70
CA VAL A 126 -12.03 -17.52 2.43
C VAL A 126 -11.84 -19.02 2.68
N THR A 127 -12.92 -19.65 3.15
CA THR A 127 -13.14 -21.10 2.93
C THR A 127 -13.74 -21.26 1.53
N LYS A 128 -13.30 -22.18 0.67
CA LYS A 128 -12.94 -23.59 0.92
C LYS A 128 -11.73 -24.02 0.07
N HIS A 129 -11.11 -25.15 0.43
CA HIS A 129 -10.07 -25.89 -0.32
C HIS A 129 -8.62 -25.36 -0.28
N LEU A 130 -8.04 -25.19 0.91
CA LEU A 130 -6.59 -25.35 1.12
C LEU A 130 -6.29 -26.17 2.39
N GLU A 131 -5.19 -26.91 2.33
CA GLU A 131 -4.75 -27.97 3.24
C GLU A 131 -4.09 -27.49 4.56
N PRO A 132 -3.75 -28.40 5.51
CA PRO A 132 -3.34 -28.03 6.88
C PRO A 132 -2.08 -27.16 7.03
N PRO A 133 -1.98 -26.38 8.13
CA PRO A 133 -1.13 -25.18 8.21
C PRO A 133 0.35 -25.46 8.57
N SER A 134 1.10 -26.12 7.69
CA SER A 134 2.45 -26.62 8.00
C SER A 134 3.62 -26.10 7.13
N ARG A 135 3.38 -25.34 6.05
CA ARG A 135 4.43 -25.13 5.01
C ARG A 135 4.92 -23.72 4.71
N LEU A 136 4.21 -22.65 5.11
CA LEU A 136 4.69 -21.29 4.91
C LEU A 136 5.28 -20.75 6.21
N GLY A 137 6.41 -20.03 6.15
CA GLY A 137 7.20 -19.59 7.33
C GLY A 137 7.54 -18.08 7.36
N ARG A 138 6.93 -17.36 8.33
CA ARG A 138 6.91 -15.91 8.70
C ARG A 138 7.15 -14.82 7.63
N HIS A 139 6.46 -13.68 7.81
CA HIS A 139 6.67 -12.42 7.08
C HIS A 139 8.08 -11.82 7.34
N ALA A 140 9.11 -12.33 6.68
CA ALA A 140 10.51 -11.98 6.95
C ALA A 140 11.25 -11.30 5.77
N ASP A 141 10.58 -11.08 4.63
CA ASP A 141 11.26 -10.70 3.39
C ASP A 141 10.39 -9.89 2.42
N TRP A 142 9.64 -10.56 1.54
CA TRP A 142 8.87 -9.96 0.45
C TRP A 142 7.64 -10.82 0.19
N VAL A 143 6.56 -10.21 -0.30
CA VAL A 143 5.31 -10.89 -0.67
C VAL A 143 4.94 -10.51 -2.10
N THR A 144 4.47 -11.49 -2.86
CA THR A 144 3.92 -11.27 -4.20
C THR A 144 2.40 -11.34 -4.16
N HIS A 145 1.75 -10.29 -4.64
CA HIS A 145 0.31 -10.20 -4.84
C HIS A 145 -0.01 -10.24 -6.35
N GLN A 146 -1.19 -10.75 -6.71
CA GLN A 146 -1.74 -10.59 -8.05
C GLN A 146 -2.70 -9.39 -8.01
N ASP A 147 -2.17 -8.19 -8.26
CA ASP A 147 -3.01 -6.99 -8.30
C ASP A 147 -3.91 -7.00 -9.55
N PRO A 148 -5.24 -6.83 -9.41
CA PRO A 148 -6.18 -6.88 -10.54
C PRO A 148 -6.05 -5.72 -11.54
N THR A 149 -5.25 -4.70 -11.23
CA THR A 149 -4.94 -3.60 -12.14
C THR A 149 -3.73 -3.86 -13.03
N VAL A 150 -2.85 -4.80 -12.67
CA VAL A 150 -1.69 -5.20 -13.49
C VAL A 150 -2.13 -6.16 -14.59
N ASP A 151 -2.82 -5.58 -15.58
CA ASP A 151 -3.48 -6.26 -16.70
C ASP A 151 -3.15 -5.54 -18.02
N VAL A 152 -3.46 -6.17 -19.16
CA VAL A 152 -3.37 -5.56 -20.49
C VAL A 152 -4.19 -4.27 -20.56
N ASP A 153 -3.71 -3.32 -21.35
CA ASP A 153 -4.32 -2.00 -21.50
C ASP A 153 -5.47 -2.00 -22.51
N LYS A 154 -6.68 -2.16 -22.00
CA LYS A 154 -7.90 -2.34 -22.81
C LYS A 154 -8.40 -1.07 -23.52
N ASP A 155 -7.82 0.11 -23.23
CA ASP A 155 -8.10 1.32 -24.02
C ASP A 155 -7.14 1.49 -25.23
N LEU A 156 -6.25 0.54 -25.50
CA LEU A 156 -5.41 0.56 -26.71
C LEU A 156 -6.22 0.34 -27.99
N SER A 157 -5.67 0.79 -29.12
CA SER A 157 -6.22 0.43 -30.44
C SER A 157 -6.19 -1.10 -30.63
N ALA A 158 -7.05 -1.67 -31.46
CA ALA A 158 -7.08 -3.13 -31.65
C ALA A 158 -5.72 -3.71 -32.10
N ALA A 159 -4.94 -2.97 -32.89
CA ALA A 159 -3.60 -3.36 -33.31
C ALA A 159 -2.58 -3.26 -32.16
N ASP A 160 -2.63 -2.18 -31.37
CA ASP A 160 -1.73 -1.99 -30.23
C ASP A 160 -2.03 -2.95 -29.08
N LEU A 161 -3.32 -3.23 -28.82
CA LEU A 161 -3.77 -4.24 -27.85
C LEU A 161 -3.26 -5.62 -28.24
N LYS A 162 -3.37 -6.00 -29.53
CA LYS A 162 -2.83 -7.27 -30.03
C LYS A 162 -1.32 -7.35 -29.85
N LYS A 163 -0.60 -6.28 -30.21
CA LYS A 163 0.86 -6.16 -30.01
C LYS A 163 1.25 -6.25 -28.54
N GLU A 164 0.48 -5.66 -27.63
CA GLU A 164 0.72 -5.76 -26.20
C GLU A 164 0.46 -7.17 -25.66
N GLN A 165 -0.67 -7.80 -26.04
CA GLN A 165 -0.99 -9.18 -25.67
C GLN A 165 0.10 -10.15 -26.13
N ASP A 166 0.63 -9.98 -27.34
CA ASP A 166 1.72 -10.82 -27.86
C ASP A 166 3.04 -10.57 -27.11
N ARG A 167 3.34 -9.32 -26.73
CA ARG A 167 4.52 -8.98 -25.91
C ARG A 167 4.43 -9.58 -24.50
N LEU A 168 3.27 -9.48 -23.86
CA LEU A 168 2.97 -9.97 -22.51
C LEU A 168 2.59 -11.46 -22.46
N LYS A 169 2.59 -12.16 -23.60
CA LYS A 169 2.28 -13.59 -23.66
C LYS A 169 3.19 -14.40 -22.72
N GLY A 170 2.57 -15.20 -21.87
CA GLY A 170 3.27 -16.00 -20.85
C GLY A 170 3.87 -15.19 -19.70
N ALA A 171 3.42 -13.95 -19.48
CA ALA A 171 3.82 -13.13 -18.34
C ALA A 171 2.65 -12.98 -17.35
N HIS A 172 2.96 -12.96 -16.06
CA HIS A 172 1.99 -12.78 -14.97
C HIS A 172 2.10 -11.36 -14.42
N GLY A 173 0.98 -10.63 -14.41
CA GLY A 173 0.90 -9.34 -13.74
C GLY A 173 0.93 -9.53 -12.23
N VAL A 174 1.89 -8.89 -11.56
CA VAL A 174 2.13 -9.02 -10.12
C VAL A 174 2.49 -7.67 -9.50
N GLU A 175 2.25 -7.59 -8.19
CA GLU A 175 2.76 -6.57 -7.30
C GLU A 175 3.71 -7.27 -6.30
N VAL A 176 4.96 -6.80 -6.23
CA VAL A 176 5.99 -7.32 -5.32
C VAL A 176 6.20 -6.30 -4.21
N ILE A 177 6.04 -6.75 -2.96
CA ILE A 177 5.90 -5.89 -1.78
C ILE A 177 6.98 -6.24 -0.76
N SER A 178 7.77 -5.25 -0.31
CA SER A 178 8.79 -5.46 0.71
C SER A 178 8.19 -5.52 2.11
N HIS A 179 8.82 -6.28 3.01
CA HIS A 179 8.70 -6.01 4.44
C HIS A 179 9.14 -4.56 4.77
N ILE A 180 8.93 -4.13 6.01
CA ILE A 180 9.38 -2.79 6.44
C ILE A 180 10.91 -2.76 6.56
N LEU A 181 11.54 -2.31 5.48
CA LEU A 181 12.96 -2.00 5.40
C LEU A 181 13.25 -0.77 6.28
N ARG A 182 14.52 -0.53 6.65
CA ARG A 182 14.87 0.63 7.49
C ARG A 182 16.16 1.32 7.05
N ALA A 183 16.03 2.60 6.70
CA ALA A 183 17.15 3.49 6.42
C ALA A 183 17.69 4.11 7.72
N TYR A 184 18.98 3.92 7.96
CA TYR A 184 19.81 4.57 8.99
C TYR A 184 21.29 4.36 8.63
N GLU A 185 22.18 5.08 9.28
CA GLU A 185 23.62 4.97 9.01
C GLU A 185 24.15 3.53 9.25
N GLY A 186 24.84 2.99 8.24
CA GLY A 186 25.35 1.62 8.19
C GLY A 186 24.31 0.55 7.80
N SER A 187 23.02 0.90 7.63
CA SER A 187 21.97 -0.10 7.44
C SER A 187 22.04 -0.85 6.10
N ALA A 188 21.38 -2.01 6.07
CA ALA A 188 21.51 -2.98 4.97
C ALA A 188 20.46 -2.87 3.87
N TRP A 189 19.46 -1.98 3.99
CA TRP A 189 18.21 -2.08 3.22
C TRP A 189 18.41 -2.14 1.70
N ARG A 190 19.35 -1.35 1.14
CA ARG A 190 19.66 -1.41 -0.31
C ARG A 190 20.18 -2.77 -0.75
N ARG A 191 20.94 -3.49 0.10
CA ARG A 191 21.41 -4.86 -0.19
C ARG A 191 20.25 -5.87 -0.20
N GLU A 192 19.19 -5.62 0.55
CA GLU A 192 18.01 -6.49 0.59
C GLU A 192 17.12 -6.30 -0.63
N VAL A 193 16.98 -5.05 -1.10
CA VAL A 193 16.39 -4.73 -2.41
C VAL A 193 17.22 -5.33 -3.55
N GLN A 194 18.55 -5.17 -3.52
CA GLN A 194 19.44 -5.76 -4.52
C GLN A 194 19.28 -7.28 -4.63
N LYS A 195 19.23 -8.01 -3.51
CA LYS A 195 19.02 -9.47 -3.51
C LYS A 195 17.69 -9.91 -4.13
N MET A 196 16.61 -9.16 -3.92
CA MET A 196 15.34 -9.43 -4.60
C MET A 196 15.47 -9.22 -6.11
N TRP A 197 16.12 -8.13 -6.54
CA TRP A 197 16.33 -7.88 -7.97
C TRP A 197 17.32 -8.85 -8.63
N GLU A 198 18.38 -9.29 -7.93
CA GLU A 198 19.28 -10.36 -8.38
C GLU A 198 18.50 -11.67 -8.64
N PHE A 199 17.57 -12.02 -7.75
CA PHE A 199 16.68 -13.17 -7.95
C PHE A 199 15.73 -12.99 -9.15
N ILE A 200 15.11 -11.81 -9.27
CA ILE A 200 14.21 -11.48 -10.38
C ILE A 200 14.99 -11.56 -11.71
N ASP A 201 16.15 -10.92 -11.80
CA ASP A 201 17.01 -10.87 -12.99
C ASP A 201 17.61 -12.23 -13.35
N ALA A 202 17.86 -13.12 -12.38
CA ALA A 202 18.31 -14.48 -12.66
C ALA A 202 17.21 -15.37 -13.27
N ASN A 203 15.95 -15.18 -12.88
CA ASN A 203 14.87 -16.16 -13.13
C ASN A 203 13.77 -15.67 -14.09
N TYR A 204 13.58 -14.36 -14.25
CA TYR A 204 12.45 -13.77 -14.97
C TYR A 204 12.89 -12.70 -15.98
N VAL A 205 12.03 -12.44 -16.96
CA VAL A 205 12.03 -11.23 -17.78
C VAL A 205 10.98 -10.29 -17.21
N VAL A 206 11.40 -9.08 -16.84
CA VAL A 206 10.53 -8.03 -16.32
C VAL A 206 9.97 -7.22 -17.47
N LEU A 207 8.64 -7.10 -17.52
CA LEU A 207 7.88 -6.36 -18.53
C LEU A 207 6.93 -5.39 -17.82
N ASP A 208 6.66 -4.26 -18.44
CA ASP A 208 5.84 -3.18 -17.87
C ASP A 208 4.76 -2.71 -18.85
N ASN A 209 3.72 -2.03 -18.36
CA ASN A 209 2.88 -1.16 -19.18
C ASN A 209 2.38 0.05 -18.37
N ARG A 210 1.47 0.84 -18.94
CA ARG A 210 0.95 2.06 -18.26
C ARG A 210 0.13 1.78 -17.00
N ASN A 211 -0.31 0.54 -16.80
CA ASN A 211 -1.05 0.11 -15.61
C ASN A 211 -0.14 -0.28 -14.45
N CYS A 212 1.17 -0.45 -14.69
CA CYS A 212 2.18 -0.75 -13.69
C CYS A 212 2.68 0.54 -13.00
N SER A 213 3.28 0.41 -11.82
CA SER A 213 3.71 1.52 -10.96
C SER A 213 4.82 1.16 -9.97
N THR A 214 5.18 2.12 -9.13
CA THR A 214 5.91 1.88 -7.87
C THR A 214 5.36 2.82 -6.81
N HIS A 215 5.01 2.27 -5.63
CA HIS A 215 4.62 3.02 -4.45
C HIS A 215 5.70 2.91 -3.36
N VAL A 216 5.85 3.96 -2.55
CA VAL A 216 6.81 4.00 -1.44
C VAL A 216 6.12 4.50 -0.18
N HIS A 217 6.03 3.64 0.83
CA HIS A 217 5.58 3.99 2.19
C HIS A 217 6.77 4.43 3.04
N LEU A 218 6.62 5.52 3.79
CA LEU A 218 7.66 6.09 4.64
C LEU A 218 7.13 6.32 6.06
N SER A 219 7.68 5.62 7.05
CA SER A 219 7.50 5.90 8.49
C SER A 219 8.73 6.59 9.08
N ARG A 220 8.59 7.12 10.30
CA ARG A 220 9.71 7.66 11.08
C ARG A 220 9.73 7.03 12.46
N ALA A 221 10.94 6.82 12.98
CA ALA A 221 11.15 6.34 14.34
C ALA A 221 10.60 7.30 15.41
N GLU A 222 10.63 8.62 15.16
CA GLU A 222 9.95 9.59 16.02
C GLU A 222 8.49 9.79 15.58
N PRO A 223 7.57 10.07 16.54
CA PRO A 223 6.24 10.54 16.22
C PRO A 223 6.25 11.78 15.32
N TRP A 224 5.32 11.80 14.37
CA TRP A 224 5.02 12.97 13.56
C TRP A 224 4.47 14.12 14.41
N THR A 225 4.93 15.34 14.16
CA THR A 225 4.28 16.56 14.66
C THR A 225 3.29 17.13 13.63
N VAL A 226 2.35 17.97 14.10
CA VAL A 226 1.39 18.66 13.22
C VAL A 226 2.14 19.54 12.22
N GLU A 227 3.18 20.24 12.69
CA GLU A 227 4.00 21.18 11.92
C GLU A 227 4.69 20.47 10.75
N GLN A 228 5.27 19.29 10.99
CA GLN A 228 5.93 18.48 9.98
C GLN A 228 4.94 17.97 8.91
N ILE A 229 3.77 17.50 9.33
CA ILE A 229 2.73 17.05 8.40
C ILE A 229 2.17 18.21 7.57
N LYS A 230 2.00 19.41 8.16
CA LYS A 230 1.71 20.63 7.39
C LYS A 230 2.82 20.95 6.38
N ARG A 231 4.10 20.88 6.77
CA ARG A 231 5.22 21.18 5.86
C ARG A 231 5.18 20.23 4.66
N LEU A 232 5.04 18.93 4.91
CA LEU A 232 4.97 17.92 3.86
C LEU A 232 3.77 18.15 2.94
N ALA A 233 2.58 18.33 3.50
CA ALA A 233 1.38 18.62 2.72
C ALA A 233 1.53 19.89 1.85
N GLN A 234 2.08 20.98 2.40
CA GLN A 234 2.35 22.21 1.64
C GLN A 234 3.43 22.02 0.56
N ALA A 235 4.50 21.28 0.85
CA ALA A 235 5.53 20.96 -0.13
C ALA A 235 4.95 20.16 -1.30
N ILE A 236 4.05 19.21 -1.04
CA ILE A 236 3.38 18.43 -2.08
C ILE A 236 2.59 19.35 -3.02
N ILE A 237 1.76 20.25 -2.47
CA ILE A 237 0.99 21.22 -3.26
C ILE A 237 1.92 22.15 -4.06
N HIS A 238 3.00 22.65 -3.45
CA HIS A 238 3.93 23.61 -4.07
C HIS A 238 4.80 23.01 -5.18
N PHE A 239 5.33 21.81 -4.98
CA PHE A 239 6.24 21.13 -5.92
C PHE A 239 5.56 20.14 -6.87
N GLU A 240 4.23 20.00 -6.82
CA GLU A 240 3.48 19.18 -7.76
C GLU A 240 3.84 19.44 -9.25
N PRO A 241 4.06 20.70 -9.71
CA PRO A 241 4.48 20.92 -11.09
C PRO A 241 5.87 20.38 -11.45
N ALA A 242 6.77 20.27 -10.45
CA ALA A 242 8.07 19.63 -10.62
C ALA A 242 7.93 18.10 -10.68
N PHE A 243 7.06 17.50 -9.86
CA PHE A 243 6.74 16.07 -9.95
C PHE A 243 6.11 15.71 -11.30
N GLU A 244 5.15 16.50 -11.79
CA GLU A 244 4.55 16.32 -13.12
C GLU A 244 5.61 16.37 -14.24
N ALA A 245 6.59 17.26 -14.16
CA ALA A 245 7.70 17.31 -15.12
C ALA A 245 8.61 16.06 -15.07
N MET A 246 8.91 15.52 -13.88
CA MET A 246 9.81 14.37 -13.69
C MET A 246 9.17 13.00 -13.95
N VAL A 247 7.85 12.83 -13.76
CA VAL A 247 7.19 11.56 -14.06
C VAL A 247 7.00 11.38 -15.57
N PRO A 248 7.07 10.14 -16.10
CA PRO A 248 6.76 9.86 -17.50
C PRO A 248 5.35 10.32 -17.87
N PRO A 249 5.08 10.77 -19.11
CA PRO A 249 3.75 11.24 -19.52
C PRO A 249 2.60 10.27 -19.21
N ALA A 250 2.85 8.96 -19.31
CA ALA A 250 1.87 7.91 -19.02
C ALA A 250 1.48 7.77 -17.53
N ARG A 251 2.21 8.40 -16.60
CA ARG A 251 1.90 8.44 -15.15
C ARG A 251 1.20 9.75 -14.73
N ARG A 252 1.00 10.69 -15.66
CA ARG A 252 0.26 11.94 -15.45
C ARG A 252 -1.23 11.67 -15.63
N ASN A 253 -2.10 12.44 -14.97
CA ASN A 253 -3.57 12.29 -15.08
C ASN A 253 -4.03 10.84 -14.85
N ASN A 254 -3.59 10.24 -13.74
CA ASN A 254 -3.82 8.84 -13.39
C ASN A 254 -4.85 8.71 -12.26
N GLU A 255 -5.93 7.96 -12.49
CA GLU A 255 -7.02 7.75 -11.53
C GLU A 255 -6.61 7.05 -10.22
N TYR A 256 -5.49 6.33 -10.20
CA TYR A 256 -4.92 5.68 -9.01
C TYR A 256 -3.94 6.56 -8.23
N ALA A 257 -3.56 7.73 -8.78
CA ALA A 257 -2.56 8.64 -8.21
C ALA A 257 -2.85 10.12 -8.58
N ARG A 258 -4.07 10.56 -8.28
CA ARG A 258 -4.63 11.90 -8.59
C ARG A 258 -3.84 13.05 -7.95
N SER A 259 -4.03 14.26 -8.44
CA SER A 259 -3.42 15.46 -7.85
C SER A 259 -3.90 15.70 -6.42
N ASN A 260 -2.99 15.97 -5.49
CA ASN A 260 -3.35 16.37 -4.13
C ASN A 260 -3.94 17.79 -4.06
N TRP A 261 -3.81 18.58 -5.13
CA TRP A 261 -4.37 19.93 -5.26
C TRP A 261 -5.62 19.98 -6.13
N ILE A 262 -5.50 19.76 -7.44
CA ILE A 262 -6.57 20.07 -8.41
C ILE A 262 -7.71 19.04 -8.42
N ASP A 263 -7.44 17.80 -7.98
CA ASP A 263 -8.46 16.74 -7.83
C ASP A 263 -9.07 16.69 -6.42
N ASN A 264 -8.52 17.46 -5.47
CA ASN A 264 -9.02 17.51 -4.10
C ASN A 264 -10.13 18.57 -3.98
N LEU A 265 -11.36 18.10 -3.75
CA LEU A 265 -12.55 18.96 -3.63
C LEU A 265 -12.45 20.03 -2.53
N ARG A 266 -11.62 19.82 -1.49
CA ARG A 266 -11.39 20.82 -0.43
C ARG A 266 -10.52 22.00 -0.88
N PHE A 267 -9.81 21.85 -1.99
CA PHE A 267 -9.04 22.91 -2.66
C PHE A 267 -9.68 23.39 -3.96
N ALA A 268 -10.90 22.95 -4.29
CA ALA A 268 -11.63 23.40 -5.48
C ALA A 268 -11.71 24.94 -5.53
N GLY A 269 -11.28 25.53 -6.65
CA GLY A 269 -11.25 26.98 -6.87
C GLY A 269 -10.18 27.75 -6.07
N LYS A 270 -9.37 27.10 -5.23
CA LYS A 270 -8.27 27.74 -4.48
C LYS A 270 -6.97 27.70 -5.28
N SER A 271 -6.22 28.79 -5.28
CA SER A 271 -4.82 28.78 -5.72
C SER A 271 -3.96 27.88 -4.82
N ARG A 272 -2.79 27.45 -5.29
CA ARG A 272 -1.83 26.70 -4.45
C ARG A 272 -1.50 27.41 -3.14
N ASP A 273 -1.28 28.73 -3.22
CA ASP A 273 -1.03 29.57 -2.07
C ASP A 273 -2.19 29.53 -1.07
N GLN A 274 -3.43 29.68 -1.54
CA GLN A 274 -4.62 29.58 -0.69
C GLN A 274 -4.79 28.17 -0.09
N ALA A 275 -4.50 27.10 -0.85
CA ALA A 275 -4.53 25.73 -0.34
C ALA A 275 -3.47 25.50 0.75
N MET A 276 -2.25 26.02 0.56
CA MET A 276 -1.19 26.00 1.57
C MET A 276 -1.58 26.79 2.83
N ASP A 277 -2.25 27.92 2.68
CA ASP A 277 -2.78 28.72 3.78
C ASP A 277 -3.91 28.01 4.54
N GLU A 278 -4.77 27.23 3.87
CA GLU A 278 -5.72 26.36 4.58
C GLU A 278 -5.01 25.25 5.37
N ILE A 279 -3.96 24.63 4.81
CA ILE A 279 -3.14 23.64 5.54
C ILE A 279 -2.48 24.29 6.78
N GLU A 280 -2.04 25.55 6.68
CA GLU A 280 -1.38 26.25 7.78
C GLU A 280 -2.29 26.44 9.01
N LYS A 281 -3.60 26.66 8.79
CA LYS A 281 -4.58 26.93 9.87
C LYS A 281 -4.91 25.70 10.73
N GLN A 282 -4.63 24.49 10.26
CA GLN A 282 -5.02 23.26 10.93
C GLN A 282 -4.32 23.08 12.28
N ARG A 283 -4.92 22.36 13.23
CA ARG A 283 -4.39 22.23 14.61
C ARG A 283 -4.00 20.82 15.01
N THR A 284 -4.52 19.81 14.34
CA THR A 284 -4.15 18.41 14.56
C THR A 284 -3.68 17.76 13.27
N ILE A 285 -2.98 16.62 13.39
CA ILE A 285 -2.62 15.78 12.24
C ILE A 285 -3.90 15.34 11.50
N LYS A 286 -4.94 14.94 12.24
CA LYS A 286 -6.23 14.52 11.69
C LYS A 286 -6.89 15.58 10.81
N ASP A 287 -6.81 16.85 11.21
CA ASP A 287 -7.35 17.96 10.42
C ASP A 287 -6.62 18.12 9.07
N VAL A 288 -5.28 17.99 9.06
CA VAL A 288 -4.49 18.03 7.82
C VAL A 288 -4.81 16.82 6.94
N LEU A 289 -4.98 15.63 7.51
CA LEU A 289 -5.40 14.42 6.80
C LEU A 289 -6.77 14.59 6.13
N ASN A 290 -7.77 15.04 6.90
CA ASN A 290 -9.11 15.32 6.40
C ASN A 290 -9.11 16.38 5.29
N LEU A 291 -8.19 17.36 5.36
CA LEU A 291 -8.02 18.38 4.33
C LEU A 291 -7.34 17.82 3.07
N MET A 292 -6.34 16.94 3.20
CA MET A 292 -5.58 16.35 2.09
C MET A 292 -6.29 15.22 1.34
N HIS A 293 -7.32 14.60 1.95
CA HIS A 293 -8.13 13.53 1.33
C HIS A 293 -9.61 13.88 1.16
N GLY A 294 -10.12 14.91 1.84
CA GLY A 294 -11.55 15.19 1.90
C GLY A 294 -12.31 14.18 2.77
N ALA A 295 -13.36 14.64 3.46
CA ALA A 295 -14.19 13.78 4.30
C ALA A 295 -15.02 12.77 3.50
N ASP A 296 -15.30 13.08 2.23
CA ASP A 296 -16.38 12.47 1.44
C ASP A 296 -15.88 11.44 0.40
N ASP A 297 -14.59 11.49 0.01
CA ASP A 297 -13.99 10.50 -0.90
C ASP A 297 -13.13 9.46 -0.17
N GLN A 298 -12.49 9.84 0.96
CA GLN A 298 -11.56 9.04 1.78
C GLN A 298 -10.65 8.11 0.96
N SER A 299 -10.24 8.58 -0.21
CA SER A 299 -9.60 7.76 -1.23
C SER A 299 -8.10 7.74 -1.02
N LYS A 300 -7.51 6.55 -1.07
CA LYS A 300 -6.05 6.40 -1.08
C LYS A 300 -5.41 6.79 -2.42
N TYR A 301 -6.20 7.06 -3.46
CA TYR A 301 -5.74 7.32 -4.83
C TYR A 301 -5.37 8.79 -5.08
N TYR A 302 -4.42 9.29 -4.30
CA TYR A 302 -3.77 10.58 -4.51
C TYR A 302 -2.26 10.36 -4.64
N GLY A 303 -1.56 11.26 -5.33
CA GLY A 303 -0.13 11.15 -5.60
C GLY A 303 0.71 11.00 -4.33
N TRP A 304 0.24 11.59 -3.24
CA TRP A 304 0.64 11.32 -1.86
C TRP A 304 -0.58 10.95 -1.01
N ASN A 305 -0.49 9.84 -0.28
CA ASN A 305 -1.54 9.34 0.60
C ASN A 305 -1.12 9.42 2.07
N PHE A 306 -1.99 10.01 2.90
CA PHE A 306 -1.84 10.23 4.34
C PHE A 306 -2.79 9.36 5.18
N LEU A 307 -3.72 8.61 4.58
CA LEU A 307 -4.71 7.82 5.32
C LEU A 307 -4.09 6.74 6.22
N THR A 308 -2.88 6.29 5.89
CA THR A 308 -2.11 5.32 6.68
C THR A 308 -1.39 5.94 7.87
N LEU A 309 -1.40 7.27 8.02
CA LEU A 309 -0.64 7.98 9.06
C LEU A 309 -1.23 7.83 10.47
N GLU A 310 -2.57 7.81 10.64
CA GLU A 310 -3.16 7.60 11.97
C GLU A 310 -2.87 6.18 12.46
N SER A 311 -3.18 5.17 11.65
CA SER A 311 -3.00 3.76 11.98
C SER A 311 -1.52 3.36 12.08
N TYR A 312 -0.73 3.67 11.05
CA TYR A 312 0.58 3.07 10.81
C TYR A 312 1.75 4.06 10.73
N LYS A 313 1.52 5.35 11.01
CA LYS A 313 2.55 6.40 11.02
C LYS A 313 3.31 6.57 9.70
N THR A 314 2.75 6.07 8.58
CA THR A 314 3.31 6.22 7.24
C THR A 314 2.65 7.33 6.44
N VAL A 315 3.41 7.93 5.53
CA VAL A 315 2.90 8.54 4.29
C VAL A 315 3.28 7.66 3.10
N GLU A 316 2.51 7.70 2.03
CA GLU A 316 2.71 6.86 0.84
C GLU A 316 2.82 7.72 -0.42
N PHE A 317 3.90 7.57 -1.18
CA PHE A 317 4.10 8.17 -2.51
C PHE A 317 3.59 7.20 -3.58
N ARG A 318 2.65 7.63 -4.43
CA ARG A 318 1.97 6.78 -5.44
C ARG A 318 2.30 7.11 -6.91
N ARG A 319 3.14 8.11 -7.16
CA ARG A 319 3.40 8.63 -8.53
C ARG A 319 4.49 7.89 -9.29
N GLY A 320 5.18 6.93 -8.67
CA GLY A 320 6.25 6.16 -9.30
C GLY A 320 5.80 5.45 -10.57
N ALA A 321 6.65 5.48 -11.59
CA ALA A 321 6.52 4.62 -12.77
C ALA A 321 7.00 3.19 -12.42
N PRO A 322 6.73 2.18 -13.28
CA PRO A 322 7.17 0.81 -13.04
C PRO A 322 8.68 0.75 -12.80
N SER A 323 9.10 0.06 -11.73
CA SER A 323 10.51 -0.25 -11.52
C SER A 323 10.86 -1.53 -12.27
N LYS A 324 11.99 -1.55 -12.99
CA LYS A 324 12.47 -2.74 -13.73
C LYS A 324 13.89 -3.16 -13.32
N SER A 325 14.40 -2.55 -12.26
CA SER A 325 15.71 -2.79 -11.69
C SER A 325 15.74 -2.28 -10.25
N ALA A 326 16.72 -2.73 -9.46
CA ALA A 326 16.99 -2.13 -8.15
C ALA A 326 17.27 -0.62 -8.24
N ALA A 327 17.89 -0.16 -9.34
CA ALA A 327 18.18 1.26 -9.55
C ALA A 327 16.91 2.10 -9.72
N ASP A 328 15.88 1.58 -10.42
CA ASP A 328 14.58 2.26 -10.52
C ASP A 328 13.87 2.34 -9.16
N VAL A 329 13.95 1.27 -8.36
CA VAL A 329 13.42 1.26 -7.00
C VAL A 329 14.12 2.31 -6.13
N PHE A 330 15.45 2.36 -6.14
CA PHE A 330 16.20 3.37 -5.39
C PHE A 330 15.88 4.79 -5.86
N MET A 331 15.76 5.03 -7.17
CA MET A 331 15.34 6.32 -7.72
C MET A 331 14.00 6.80 -7.14
N TRP A 332 12.99 5.92 -6.99
CA TRP A 332 11.71 6.30 -6.38
C TRP A 332 11.77 6.41 -4.85
N VAL A 333 12.51 5.52 -4.18
CA VAL A 333 12.67 5.54 -2.72
C VAL A 333 13.43 6.79 -2.28
N GLU A 334 14.58 7.11 -2.89
CA GLU A 334 15.31 8.35 -2.60
C GLU A 334 14.44 9.57 -2.89
N LEU A 335 13.69 9.60 -4.01
CA LEU A 335 12.83 10.74 -4.33
C LEU A 335 11.82 11.00 -3.22
N ALA A 336 11.11 9.96 -2.78
CA ALA A 336 10.11 10.10 -1.73
C ALA A 336 10.76 10.44 -0.37
N MET A 337 11.86 9.75 -0.03
CA MET A 337 12.54 9.84 1.27
C MET A 337 13.26 11.19 1.44
N GLU A 338 14.02 11.65 0.45
CA GLU A 338 14.72 12.94 0.50
C GLU A 338 13.74 14.12 0.41
N PHE A 339 12.72 14.04 -0.45
CA PHE A 339 11.67 15.06 -0.48
C PHE A 339 10.93 15.17 0.86
N MET A 340 10.57 14.04 1.48
CA MET A 340 9.91 14.03 2.78
C MET A 340 10.77 14.70 3.85
N GLN A 341 12.05 14.31 3.97
CA GLN A 341 12.97 14.92 4.94
C GLN A 341 13.20 16.41 4.66
N ALA A 342 13.40 16.79 3.41
CA ALA A 342 13.66 18.16 3.01
C ALA A 342 12.44 19.07 3.24
N ALA A 343 11.22 18.57 3.02
CA ALA A 343 9.99 19.29 3.32
C ALA A 343 9.86 19.54 4.83
N ILE A 344 10.09 18.54 5.68
CA ILE A 344 9.79 18.63 7.12
C ILE A 344 10.76 19.50 7.92
N VAL A 345 11.89 19.91 7.33
CA VAL A 345 12.84 20.89 7.91
C VAL A 345 12.56 22.34 7.51
N VAL A 346 11.64 22.58 6.56
CA VAL A 346 11.17 23.94 6.24
C VAL A 346 10.48 24.53 7.47
N LYS A 347 10.83 25.75 7.88
CA LYS A 347 10.35 26.31 9.16
C LYS A 347 8.91 26.84 9.09
N THR A 348 8.56 27.53 8.01
CA THR A 348 7.26 28.20 7.85
C THR A 348 6.69 28.00 6.46
N ARG A 349 5.39 28.26 6.27
CA ARG A 349 4.76 28.31 4.93
C ARG A 349 5.46 29.31 4.00
N ALA A 350 5.82 30.48 4.54
CA ALA A 350 6.43 31.55 3.76
C ALA A 350 7.81 31.14 3.18
N ASP A 351 8.54 30.26 3.85
CA ASP A 351 9.83 29.76 3.37
C ASP A 351 9.75 29.00 2.04
N PHE A 352 8.59 28.41 1.69
CA PHE A 352 8.40 27.80 0.36
C PHE A 352 8.55 28.80 -0.79
N GLY A 353 8.31 30.10 -0.54
CA GLY A 353 8.54 31.17 -1.53
C GLY A 353 10.01 31.34 -1.95
N LYS A 354 10.96 30.75 -1.21
CA LYS A 354 12.40 30.71 -1.57
C LYS A 354 12.72 29.72 -2.70
N TYR A 355 11.78 28.85 -3.05
CA TYR A 355 11.95 27.79 -4.03
C TYR A 355 10.95 27.95 -5.17
N ALA A 356 11.43 28.00 -6.40
CA ALA A 356 10.56 27.96 -7.58
C ALA A 356 9.76 26.65 -7.63
N ARG A 357 8.58 26.65 -8.24
CA ARG A 357 7.69 25.47 -8.36
C ARG A 357 8.14 24.46 -9.44
N ASN A 358 9.40 24.50 -9.82
CA ASN A 358 10.02 23.73 -10.90
C ASN A 358 11.08 22.75 -10.35
N VAL A 359 11.64 21.93 -11.24
CA VAL A 359 12.64 20.91 -10.86
C VAL A 359 13.87 21.50 -10.18
N GLY A 360 14.33 22.68 -10.60
CA GLY A 360 15.45 23.41 -9.97
C GLY A 360 15.13 23.86 -8.55
N GLY A 361 13.92 24.35 -8.28
CA GLY A 361 13.49 24.68 -6.93
C GLY A 361 13.35 23.46 -6.03
N LEU A 362 12.89 22.32 -6.56
CA LEU A 362 12.83 21.05 -5.83
C LEU A 362 14.24 20.51 -5.51
N LYS A 363 15.17 20.54 -6.48
CA LYS A 363 16.59 20.26 -6.23
C LYS A 363 17.16 21.14 -5.12
N LYS A 364 16.86 22.44 -5.17
CA LYS A 364 17.33 23.40 -4.16
C LYS A 364 16.75 23.11 -2.77
N LEU A 365 15.48 22.71 -2.66
CA LEU A 365 14.89 22.29 -1.38
C LEU A 365 15.69 21.13 -0.76
N ILE A 366 15.95 20.09 -1.54
CA ILE A 366 16.67 18.89 -1.08
C ILE A 366 18.13 19.24 -0.70
N ALA A 367 18.80 20.07 -1.49
CA ALA A 367 20.16 20.53 -1.20
C ALA A 367 20.23 21.42 0.06
N ASP A 368 19.31 22.38 0.21
CA ASP A 368 19.24 23.29 1.37
C ASP A 368 18.98 22.54 2.68
N ALA A 369 18.31 21.39 2.63
CA ALA A 369 18.04 20.53 3.79
C ALA A 369 19.29 19.81 4.35
N ARG A 370 20.40 19.77 3.59
CA ARG A 370 21.70 19.21 4.00
C ARG A 370 21.60 17.79 4.57
N LEU A 371 20.79 16.94 3.93
CA LEU A 371 20.52 15.58 4.37
C LEU A 371 21.80 14.73 4.40
N PRO A 372 22.01 13.89 5.44
CA PRO A 372 23.23 13.08 5.55
C PRO A 372 23.30 12.03 4.45
N GLN A 373 24.37 12.10 3.65
CA GLN A 373 24.69 11.17 2.57
C GLN A 373 25.67 10.12 3.09
N SER A 374 25.17 8.95 3.49
CA SER A 374 26.00 7.86 4.02
C SER A 374 25.44 6.49 3.62
N VAL A 375 26.22 5.43 3.86
CA VAL A 375 25.77 4.05 3.60
C VAL A 375 24.53 3.78 4.45
N GLY A 376 23.42 3.40 3.82
CA GLY A 376 22.14 3.12 4.49
C GLY A 376 21.21 4.32 4.67
N THR A 377 21.70 5.56 4.53
CA THR A 377 20.87 6.78 4.45
C THR A 377 20.83 7.32 3.01
N ASN A 378 20.29 8.54 2.83
CA ASN A 378 20.12 9.27 1.57
C ASN A 378 21.27 9.10 0.58
N GLN A 379 20.94 8.98 -0.70
CA GLN A 379 21.92 8.84 -1.77
C GLN A 379 21.43 9.55 -3.04
N SER A 380 21.51 10.88 -3.04
CA SER A 380 20.89 11.78 -4.03
C SER A 380 21.36 11.53 -5.47
N ALA A 381 22.44 10.78 -5.68
CA ALA A 381 22.86 10.28 -6.99
C ALA A 381 21.76 9.50 -7.72
N TYR A 382 20.88 8.78 -7.01
CA TYR A 382 19.74 8.08 -7.63
C TYR A 382 18.65 9.03 -8.17
N LEU A 383 18.69 10.32 -7.84
CA LEU A 383 17.76 11.33 -8.38
C LEU A 383 18.18 11.85 -9.76
N ALA A 384 19.46 11.65 -10.15
CA ALA A 384 19.99 12.16 -11.40
C ALA A 384 19.19 11.73 -12.66
N PRO A 385 18.70 10.47 -12.80
CA PRO A 385 17.86 10.07 -13.94
C PRO A 385 16.52 10.79 -14.01
N LEU A 386 15.89 11.13 -12.87
CA LEU A 386 14.63 11.90 -12.84
C LEU A 386 14.86 13.33 -13.31
N TYR A 387 15.94 13.94 -12.85
CA TYR A 387 16.34 15.29 -13.23
C TYR A 387 16.73 15.38 -14.71
N ALA A 388 17.44 14.37 -15.23
CA ALA A 388 17.75 14.27 -16.65
C ALA A 388 16.47 14.11 -17.50
N ARG A 389 15.49 13.29 -17.04
CA ARG A 389 14.20 13.11 -17.72
C ARG A 389 13.38 14.40 -17.82
N ALA A 390 13.47 15.28 -16.83
CA ALA A 390 12.81 16.59 -16.86
C ALA A 390 13.46 17.58 -17.86
N GLY A 391 14.70 17.32 -18.30
CA GLY A 391 15.40 18.07 -19.34
C GLY A 391 15.95 19.45 -18.92
N SER A 392 15.37 20.12 -17.92
CA SER A 392 15.83 21.43 -17.42
C SER A 392 15.45 21.65 -15.95
N ASP A 393 16.21 22.48 -15.25
CA ASP A 393 15.86 22.98 -13.92
C ASP A 393 14.66 23.93 -13.97
N THR A 394 14.42 24.59 -15.10
CA THR A 394 13.21 25.40 -15.31
C THR A 394 11.97 24.56 -15.60
N ALA A 395 12.09 23.23 -15.79
CA ALA A 395 10.98 22.38 -16.15
C ALA A 395 9.93 22.32 -15.03
N MET A 396 8.69 22.61 -15.41
CA MET A 396 7.48 22.44 -14.63
C MET A 396 6.32 22.14 -15.57
N LEU A 397 5.33 21.39 -15.10
CA LEU A 397 4.11 21.10 -15.83
C LEU A 397 2.92 21.15 -14.89
N GLU A 398 1.89 21.92 -15.21
CA GLU A 398 0.68 21.93 -14.38
C GLU A 398 -0.06 20.58 -14.45
N PRO A 399 -0.51 20.03 -13.30
CA PRO A 399 -1.28 18.80 -13.26
C PRO A 399 -2.60 19.00 -14.00
N LYS A 400 -3.07 17.94 -14.66
CA LYS A 400 -4.39 17.91 -15.30
C LYS A 400 -5.37 17.20 -14.36
N PRO A 401 -6.57 17.76 -14.13
CA PRO A 401 -7.54 17.12 -13.25
C PRO A 401 -8.09 15.83 -13.86
N VAL A 402 -8.10 14.78 -13.05
CA VAL A 402 -8.63 13.46 -13.40
C VAL A 402 -10.15 13.46 -13.26
N LYS A 403 -10.81 13.73 -14.37
CA LYS A 403 -12.27 13.67 -14.53
C LYS A 403 -12.81 12.25 -14.46
N LEU A 404 -13.02 11.74 -13.24
CA LEU A 404 -13.54 10.39 -12.95
C LEU A 404 -14.86 10.09 -13.70
N GLU A 405 -15.70 11.10 -13.88
CA GLU A 405 -16.96 11.04 -14.63
C GLU A 405 -16.76 10.80 -16.14
N THR A 406 -15.59 11.16 -16.69
CA THR A 406 -15.25 10.98 -18.12
C THR A 406 -14.37 9.76 -18.41
N LEU A 407 -13.95 9.00 -17.40
CA LEU A 407 -13.22 7.74 -17.60
C LEU A 407 -14.01 6.77 -18.51
N SER A 408 -13.29 5.98 -19.31
CA SER A 408 -13.87 4.90 -20.12
C SER A 408 -14.64 3.91 -19.24
N LYS A 409 -15.57 3.16 -19.85
CA LYS A 409 -16.35 2.13 -19.13
C LYS A 409 -15.41 1.10 -18.51
N GLU A 410 -14.35 0.77 -19.24
CA GLU A 410 -13.28 -0.15 -18.92
C GLU A 410 -12.46 0.36 -17.73
N LYS A 411 -12.00 1.62 -17.76
CA LYS A 411 -11.32 2.27 -16.62
C LYS A 411 -12.20 2.37 -15.38
N LYS A 412 -13.49 2.72 -15.52
CA LYS A 412 -14.44 2.76 -14.40
C LYS A 412 -14.63 1.39 -13.75
N ALA A 413 -14.82 0.35 -14.55
CA ALA A 413 -14.94 -1.02 -14.06
C ALA A 413 -13.65 -1.47 -13.36
N LYS A 414 -12.48 -1.16 -13.93
CA LYS A 414 -11.18 -1.48 -13.36
C LYS A 414 -10.92 -0.77 -12.02
N LEU A 415 -11.24 0.53 -11.93
CA LEU A 415 -11.13 1.32 -10.71
C LEU A 415 -12.06 0.78 -9.61
N ALA A 416 -13.30 0.42 -9.95
CA ALA A 416 -14.24 -0.22 -9.02
C ALA A 416 -13.73 -1.58 -8.53
N LEU A 417 -13.16 -2.42 -9.41
CA LEU A 417 -12.54 -3.69 -9.05
C LEU A 417 -11.36 -3.51 -8.09
N LYS A 418 -10.48 -2.52 -8.32
CA LYS A 418 -9.36 -2.20 -7.41
C LYS A 418 -9.86 -1.70 -6.06
N ILE A 419 -10.84 -0.80 -6.03
CA ILE A 419 -11.52 -0.35 -4.80
C ILE A 419 -12.05 -1.54 -3.99
N ASP A 420 -12.74 -2.49 -4.64
CA ASP A 420 -13.31 -3.64 -3.95
C ASP A 420 -12.30 -4.75 -3.62
N ALA A 421 -11.13 -4.78 -4.27
CA ALA A 421 -9.99 -5.59 -3.87
C ALA A 421 -9.31 -5.00 -2.63
N ASP A 422 -8.99 -3.70 -2.66
CA ASP A 422 -8.35 -2.97 -1.57
C ASP A 422 -9.22 -2.93 -0.28
N LYS A 423 -10.55 -2.98 -0.39
CA LYS A 423 -11.44 -3.17 0.78
C LYS A 423 -11.28 -4.55 1.44
N LYS A 424 -10.87 -5.57 0.69
CA LYS A 424 -10.77 -6.97 1.17
C LYS A 424 -9.37 -7.28 1.69
N TRP A 425 -8.33 -6.78 1.02
CA TRP A 425 -6.94 -7.03 1.40
C TRP A 425 -6.01 -5.94 0.89
N GLN A 426 -5.05 -5.53 1.72
CA GLN A 426 -3.96 -4.61 1.36
C GLN A 426 -2.68 -5.14 2.05
N PRO A 427 -1.81 -5.88 1.34
CA PRO A 427 -0.73 -6.65 1.98
C PRO A 427 0.26 -5.77 2.75
N MET A 428 0.55 -4.58 2.20
CA MET A 428 1.41 -3.58 2.85
C MET A 428 0.83 -3.06 4.18
N LEU A 429 -0.51 -2.94 4.30
CA LEU A 429 -1.14 -2.55 5.56
C LEU A 429 -1.06 -3.67 6.61
N ASP A 430 -1.14 -4.93 6.19
CA ASP A 430 -0.91 -6.07 7.09
C ASP A 430 0.55 -6.10 7.59
N MET A 431 1.52 -5.82 6.71
CA MET A 431 2.93 -5.69 7.10
C MET A 431 3.17 -4.52 8.06
N LEU A 432 2.56 -3.36 7.82
CA LEU A 432 2.63 -2.23 8.74
C LEU A 432 2.02 -2.56 10.11
N LYS A 433 0.89 -3.26 10.12
CA LYS A 433 0.22 -3.70 11.36
C LYS A 433 1.08 -4.69 12.16
N ASP A 434 1.76 -5.62 11.50
CA ASP A 434 2.68 -6.57 12.13
C ASP A 434 3.93 -5.85 12.68
N ALA A 435 4.55 -4.97 11.88
CA ALA A 435 5.66 -4.13 12.33
C ALA A 435 5.26 -3.22 13.51
N GLN A 436 4.04 -2.67 13.51
CA GLN A 436 3.51 -1.90 14.63
C GLN A 436 3.37 -2.74 15.90
N ALA A 437 2.80 -3.95 15.78
CA ALA A 437 2.65 -4.89 16.90
C ALA A 437 4.00 -5.36 17.47
N LYS A 438 5.06 -5.32 16.65
CA LYS A 438 6.45 -5.58 17.04
C LYS A 438 7.21 -4.32 17.47
N ASN A 439 6.61 -3.13 17.44
CA ASN A 439 7.29 -1.85 17.72
C ASN A 439 8.51 -1.62 16.80
N GLU A 440 8.36 -1.91 15.50
CA GLU A 440 9.38 -1.82 14.45
C GLU A 440 9.16 -0.65 13.47
N LEU A 441 8.15 0.21 13.68
CA LEU A 441 7.78 1.35 12.81
C LEU A 441 8.47 2.67 13.16
#